data_AF-A0A398BSJ6-F1
#
_entry.id   AF-A0A398BSJ6-F1
#
_cell.length_a   1.000
_cell.length_b   1.000
_cell.length_c   1.000
_cell.angle_alpha   90.00
_cell.angle_beta   90.00
_cell.angle_gamma   90.00
#
_symmetry.space_group_name_H-M   'P 1'
#
loop_
_entity.id
_entity.type
_entity.pdbx_description
1 polymer ?
#
loop_
_entity_poly.entity_id
_entity_poly.type
_entity_poly.pdbx_seq_one_letter_code
_entity_poly.pdbx_strand_id
1 'polypeptide(L)'
;MSKKAKTTATESETDLDPQDEPQTESDLDFGLGESATDDTGLGLDETDAQGEADVPPTEVTHRVHAATGVSLRRGIPMPEVVSGRRAKYPWDDMEVGESFFIGGVSESTISSSRLTAQKRLEGRKFAVRSVTENGVEGVCAWRVE
;
A
#
# COMPACT_ATOMS: atom_id res chain seq x y z
N MET A 1 62.57 3.52 -4.70
CA MET A 1 63.22 4.83 -4.91
C MET A 1 62.15 5.92 -4.94
N SER A 2 62.39 6.99 -4.18
CA SER A 2 61.85 8.36 -4.24
C SER A 2 60.37 8.57 -4.65
N LYS A 3 59.43 8.88 -3.74
CA LYS A 3 59.20 10.13 -2.96
C LYS A 3 58.54 11.29 -3.77
N LYS A 4 57.30 11.62 -3.34
CA LYS A 4 56.63 12.96 -3.24
C LYS A 4 56.21 13.62 -4.57
N ALA A 5 55.07 14.30 -4.69
CA ALA A 5 54.47 15.40 -3.90
C ALA A 5 52.91 15.37 -3.99
N LYS A 6 52.11 15.61 -2.94
CA LYS A 6 51.75 16.86 -2.20
C LYS A 6 50.88 17.84 -3.02
N THR A 7 49.67 18.14 -2.50
CA THR A 7 48.84 19.39 -2.58
C THR A 7 47.51 19.08 -1.85
N THR A 8 47.39 19.37 -0.54
CA THR A 8 46.83 20.57 0.13
C THR A 8 45.30 20.69 0.13
N ALA A 9 44.78 20.84 1.35
CA ALA A 9 43.40 21.02 1.77
C ALA A 9 42.76 22.32 1.25
N THR A 10 41.43 22.33 1.20
CA THR A 10 40.62 23.52 1.51
C THR A 10 39.33 23.03 2.14
N GLU A 11 39.27 23.22 3.46
CA GLU A 11 38.05 23.21 4.26
C GLU A 11 37.22 24.44 3.91
N SER A 12 35.91 24.29 3.80
CA SER A 12 34.97 25.41 3.85
C SER A 12 33.74 24.90 4.60
N GLU A 13 33.88 24.99 5.91
CA GLU A 13 32.85 24.92 6.93
C GLU A 13 31.79 25.98 6.59
N THR A 14 30.56 25.54 6.28
CA THR A 14 29.41 26.44 6.18
C THR A 14 28.61 26.27 7.45
N ASP A 15 28.85 27.22 8.35
CA ASP A 15 28.09 27.50 9.56
C ASP A 15 26.65 27.92 9.13
N LEU A 16 25.71 26.99 9.27
CA LEU A 16 24.28 27.27 9.13
C LEU A 16 23.68 27.37 10.53
N ASP A 17 23.51 28.62 10.93
CA ASP A 17 22.78 29.12 12.09
C ASP A 17 21.44 28.39 12.29
N PRO A 18 21.16 27.80 13.47
CA PRO A 18 19.93 27.09 13.76
C PRO A 18 18.98 27.95 14.60
N GLN A 19 18.28 28.91 14.00
CA GLN A 19 17.17 29.61 14.66
C GLN A 19 16.15 30.09 13.60
N ASP A 20 15.02 29.39 13.46
CA ASP A 20 13.69 30.01 13.55
C ASP A 20 12.61 28.90 13.39
N GLU A 21 12.15 28.37 14.53
CA GLU A 21 10.90 27.61 14.60
C GLU A 21 9.77 28.58 14.96
N PRO A 22 8.90 28.99 14.03
CA PRO A 22 7.60 29.49 14.43
C PRO A 22 6.64 28.31 14.61
N GLN A 23 6.48 27.92 15.87
CA GLN A 23 5.31 27.20 16.33
C GLN A 23 4.05 27.97 15.92
N THR A 24 3.13 27.31 15.21
CA THR A 24 1.74 27.78 15.13
C THR A 24 0.83 26.60 15.42
N GLU A 25 0.60 26.43 16.72
CA GLU A 25 -0.55 25.70 17.24
C GLU A 25 -1.80 26.34 16.64
N SER A 26 -2.50 25.61 15.79
CA SER A 26 -3.87 25.92 15.44
C SER A 26 -4.75 24.82 16.02
N ASP A 27 -5.19 25.10 17.24
CA ASP A 27 -6.42 24.60 17.84
C ASP A 27 -7.54 24.59 16.79
N LEU A 28 -7.72 23.45 16.13
CA LEU A 28 -8.95 23.16 15.41
C LEU A 28 -9.92 22.52 16.39
N ASP A 29 -10.68 23.43 17.01
CA ASP A 29 -11.98 23.27 17.63
C ASP A 29 -12.87 22.35 16.77
N PHE A 30 -12.82 21.05 17.05
CA PHE A 30 -13.75 20.09 16.47
C PHE A 30 -15.04 20.14 17.29
N GLY A 31 -15.86 21.13 16.97
CA GLY A 31 -17.16 21.38 17.57
C GLY A 31 -18.00 20.10 17.68
N LEU A 32 -18.40 19.83 18.91
CA LEU A 32 -19.43 18.86 19.29
C LEU A 32 -20.73 19.17 18.56
N GLY A 33 -21.05 18.36 17.56
CA GLY A 33 -22.34 18.31 16.89
C GLY A 33 -23.13 17.08 17.32
N GLU A 34 -23.49 17.00 18.60
CA GLU A 34 -24.53 16.09 19.07
C GLU A 34 -25.89 16.65 18.63
N SER A 35 -26.61 15.93 17.77
CA SER A 35 -28.04 16.12 17.63
C SER A 35 -28.74 14.77 17.52
N ALA A 36 -29.51 14.51 18.57
CA ALA A 36 -30.41 13.40 18.75
C ALA A 36 -31.50 13.35 17.67
N THR A 37 -32.01 12.16 17.38
CA THR A 37 -33.43 11.86 17.56
C THR A 37 -33.62 10.34 17.68
N ASP A 38 -34.08 9.91 18.85
CA ASP A 38 -34.94 8.74 19.03
C ASP A 38 -36.16 8.89 18.11
N ASP A 39 -36.46 7.88 17.30
CA ASP A 39 -37.86 7.58 16.95
C ASP A 39 -38.04 6.11 16.57
N THR A 40 -38.59 5.37 17.53
CA THR A 40 -39.72 4.45 17.42
C THR A 40 -39.87 3.62 16.14
N GLY A 41 -39.64 2.30 16.29
CA GLY A 41 -39.99 1.32 15.26
C GLY A 41 -40.02 -0.11 15.77
N LEU A 42 -40.74 -0.36 16.87
CA LEU A 42 -41.11 -1.69 17.32
C LEU A 42 -42.04 -2.34 16.28
N GLY A 43 -41.47 -3.17 15.43
CA GLY A 43 -42.18 -4.08 14.53
C GLY A 43 -41.63 -5.49 14.70
N LEU A 44 -41.92 -6.09 15.86
CA LEU A 44 -41.76 -7.53 16.08
C LEU A 44 -42.92 -8.23 15.36
N ASP A 45 -42.74 -8.55 14.07
CA ASP A 45 -43.55 -9.58 13.43
C ASP A 45 -42.82 -10.91 13.60
N GLU A 46 -43.34 -11.67 14.56
CA GLU A 46 -42.96 -13.02 14.91
C GLU A 46 -43.54 -13.97 13.87
N THR A 47 -42.80 -14.20 12.78
CA THR A 47 -43.04 -15.38 11.93
C THR A 47 -42.15 -16.52 12.37
N ASP A 48 -42.74 -17.37 13.21
CA ASP A 48 -42.33 -18.74 13.48
C ASP A 48 -42.47 -19.57 12.19
N ALA A 49 -41.34 -19.97 11.63
CA ALA A 49 -41.26 -21.08 10.69
C ALA A 49 -39.88 -21.73 10.85
N GLN A 50 -39.83 -22.63 11.83
CA GLN A 50 -38.77 -23.61 12.00
C GLN A 50 -38.58 -24.42 10.71
N GLY A 51 -37.57 -24.01 9.95
CA GLY A 51 -36.90 -24.81 8.95
C GLY A 51 -35.42 -24.79 9.27
N GLU A 52 -35.06 -25.25 10.47
CA GLU A 52 -33.68 -25.60 10.80
C GLU A 52 -33.34 -26.82 9.94
N ALA A 53 -32.98 -26.54 8.68
CA ALA A 53 -32.25 -27.49 7.88
C ALA A 53 -31.00 -27.80 8.69
N ASP A 54 -30.96 -29.00 9.25
CA ASP A 54 -29.76 -29.70 9.67
C ASP A 54 -28.83 -29.70 8.44
N VAL A 55 -28.10 -28.60 8.25
CA VAL A 55 -27.01 -28.53 7.30
C VAL A 55 -25.93 -29.36 7.96
N PRO A 56 -25.63 -30.57 7.45
CA PRO A 56 -24.63 -31.42 8.07
C PRO A 56 -23.33 -30.62 8.18
N PRO A 57 -22.55 -30.79 9.25
CA PRO A 57 -21.27 -30.10 9.39
C PRO A 57 -20.48 -30.39 8.12
N THR A 58 -20.22 -29.35 7.33
CA THR A 58 -19.41 -29.46 6.11
C THR A 58 -18.07 -30.06 6.50
N GLU A 59 -17.90 -31.36 6.23
CA GLU A 59 -16.67 -32.08 6.57
C GLU A 59 -15.52 -31.46 5.78
N VAL A 60 -14.73 -30.63 6.47
CA VAL A 60 -13.55 -30.01 5.89
C VAL A 60 -12.53 -31.11 5.63
N THR A 61 -12.44 -31.56 4.38
CA THR A 61 -11.48 -32.62 3.99
C THR A 61 -10.12 -31.99 3.73
N HIS A 62 -9.06 -32.56 4.32
CA HIS A 62 -7.68 -32.15 4.11
C HIS A 62 -6.95 -33.09 3.15
N ARG A 63 -6.32 -32.55 2.10
CA ARG A 63 -5.39 -33.28 1.23
C ARG A 63 -4.05 -32.55 1.17
N VAL A 64 -2.96 -33.26 1.38
CA VAL A 64 -1.60 -32.70 1.21
C VAL A 64 -1.17 -32.79 -0.25
N HIS A 65 -0.69 -31.68 -0.81
CA HIS A 65 -0.10 -31.67 -2.15
C HIS A 65 1.30 -32.31 -2.11
N ALA A 66 1.46 -33.47 -2.76
CA ALA A 66 2.64 -34.32 -2.61
C ALA A 66 3.97 -33.64 -2.95
N ALA A 67 3.98 -32.70 -3.91
CA ALA A 67 5.21 -32.03 -4.33
C ALA A 67 5.61 -30.83 -3.46
N THR A 68 4.67 -30.19 -2.76
CA THR A 68 4.90 -28.92 -2.05
C THR A 68 4.54 -28.95 -0.56
N GLY A 69 3.90 -30.01 -0.08
CA GLY A 69 3.44 -30.13 1.32
C GLY A 69 2.26 -29.22 1.69
N VAL A 70 1.71 -28.45 0.75
CA VAL A 70 0.60 -27.51 1.00
C VAL A 70 -0.71 -28.28 1.26
N SER A 71 -1.43 -27.93 2.32
CA SER A 71 -2.72 -28.53 2.68
C SER A 71 -3.88 -27.88 1.92
N LEU A 72 -4.55 -28.65 1.07
CA LEU A 72 -5.77 -28.27 0.36
C LEU A 72 -6.99 -28.65 1.19
N ARG A 73 -7.89 -27.70 1.43
CA ARG A 73 -9.15 -27.89 2.17
C ARG A 73 -10.33 -27.82 1.20
N ARG A 74 -11.33 -28.68 1.37
CA ARG A 74 -12.63 -28.61 0.66
C ARG A 74 -13.75 -28.35 1.66
N GLY A 75 -14.89 -27.86 1.17
CA GLY A 75 -16.07 -27.60 2.00
C GLY A 75 -16.06 -26.28 2.78
N ILE A 76 -15.10 -25.39 2.51
CA ILE A 76 -15.10 -24.03 3.06
C ILE A 76 -15.93 -23.15 2.10
N PRO A 77 -16.99 -22.46 2.57
CA PRO A 77 -17.78 -21.58 1.73
C PRO A 77 -16.92 -20.42 1.18
N MET A 78 -17.15 -20.06 -0.09
CA MET A 78 -16.45 -18.94 -0.73
C MET A 78 -16.95 -17.62 -0.12
N PRO A 79 -16.06 -16.73 0.37
CA PRO A 79 -16.48 -15.41 0.81
C PRO A 79 -17.04 -14.60 -0.38
N GLU A 80 -17.94 -13.65 -0.09
CA GLU A 80 -18.42 -12.74 -1.13
C GLU A 80 -17.27 -11.97 -1.76
N VAL A 81 -17.25 -11.94 -3.09
CA VAL A 81 -16.20 -11.27 -3.86
C VAL A 81 -16.49 -9.78 -3.87
N VAL A 82 -15.81 -9.02 -3.01
CA VAL A 82 -15.81 -7.55 -3.09
C VAL A 82 -14.88 -7.13 -4.23
N SER A 83 -15.45 -6.86 -5.41
CA SER A 83 -14.70 -6.35 -6.57
C SER A 83 -14.55 -4.82 -6.50
N GLY A 84 -13.44 -4.28 -7.04
CA GLY A 84 -13.28 -2.83 -7.21
C GLY A 84 -12.21 -2.12 -6.37
N ARG A 85 -11.14 -2.80 -5.93
CA ARG A 85 -10.04 -2.09 -5.22
C ARG A 85 -9.34 -1.10 -6.15
N ARG A 86 -9.22 0.16 -5.70
CA ARG A 86 -8.41 1.19 -6.35
C ARG A 86 -6.95 0.71 -6.48
N ALA A 87 -6.30 1.08 -7.58
CA ALA A 87 -4.89 0.79 -7.78
C ALA A 87 -4.05 1.38 -6.63
N LYS A 88 -3.09 0.60 -6.13
CA LYS A 88 -2.22 1.00 -5.01
C LYS A 88 -1.27 2.16 -5.39
N TYR A 89 -0.91 2.27 -6.66
CA TYR A 89 0.05 3.25 -7.16
C TYR A 89 -0.54 4.01 -8.35
N PRO A 90 -0.11 5.25 -8.59
CA PRO A 90 -0.73 6.17 -9.55
C PRO A 90 -0.32 5.90 -11.01
N TRP A 91 -0.20 4.64 -11.44
CA TRP A 91 0.26 4.29 -12.79
C TRP A 91 -0.58 4.91 -13.92
N ASP A 92 -1.87 5.11 -13.67
CA ASP A 92 -2.83 5.67 -14.63
C ASP A 92 -2.65 7.18 -14.84
N ASP A 93 -2.23 7.88 -13.79
CA ASP A 93 -2.16 9.34 -13.74
C ASP A 93 -0.78 9.86 -14.17
N MET A 94 0.25 9.01 -14.16
CA MET A 94 1.61 9.41 -14.57
C MET A 94 1.69 9.86 -16.02
N GLU A 95 2.31 11.00 -16.25
CA GLU A 95 2.74 11.49 -17.56
C GLU A 95 4.16 11.02 -17.91
N VAL A 96 4.53 11.07 -19.20
CA VAL A 96 5.87 10.64 -19.64
C VAL A 96 6.92 11.57 -19.04
N GLY A 97 7.93 10.99 -18.38
CA GLY A 97 8.97 11.71 -17.67
C GLY A 97 8.66 11.94 -16.18
N GLU A 98 7.41 11.75 -15.75
CA GLU A 98 7.07 11.81 -14.33
C GLU A 98 7.55 10.58 -13.59
N SER A 99 7.78 10.77 -12.29
CA SER A 99 8.22 9.73 -11.39
C SER A 99 7.63 9.89 -10.00
N PHE A 100 7.44 8.77 -9.31
CA PHE A 100 7.07 8.77 -7.90
C PHE A 100 8.00 7.87 -7.10
N PHE A 101 8.34 8.32 -5.89
CA PHE A 101 9.19 7.61 -4.95
C PHE A 101 8.34 6.84 -3.94
N ILE A 102 8.82 5.65 -3.55
CA ILE A 102 8.20 4.79 -2.55
C ILE A 102 9.29 4.38 -1.56
N GLY A 103 9.22 4.93 -0.34
CA GLY A 103 10.15 4.62 0.73
C GLY A 103 9.90 3.24 1.34
N GLY A 104 10.98 2.58 1.77
CA GLY A 104 10.94 1.35 2.56
C GLY A 104 10.51 0.09 1.79
N VAL A 105 10.45 0.15 0.45
CA VAL A 105 10.12 -1.00 -0.40
C VAL A 105 11.28 -1.35 -1.33
N SER A 106 11.39 -2.64 -1.65
CA SER A 106 12.35 -3.14 -2.64
C SER A 106 11.75 -3.17 -4.05
N GLU A 107 12.61 -3.16 -5.08
CA GLU A 107 12.18 -3.25 -6.48
C GLU A 107 11.29 -4.48 -6.74
N SER A 108 11.64 -5.61 -6.15
CA SER A 108 10.89 -6.88 -6.24
C SER A 108 9.43 -6.73 -5.79
N THR A 109 9.17 -5.86 -4.79
CA THR A 109 7.83 -5.60 -4.26
C THR A 109 6.95 -4.87 -5.27
N ILE A 110 7.55 -4.00 -6.09
CA ILE A 110 6.84 -3.18 -7.09
C ILE A 110 6.70 -3.90 -8.43
N SER A 111 7.62 -4.82 -8.75
CA SER A 111 7.71 -5.48 -10.06
C SER A 111 6.37 -6.05 -10.56
N SER A 112 5.65 -6.79 -9.73
CA SER A 112 4.35 -7.38 -10.11
C SER A 112 3.28 -6.32 -10.39
N SER A 113 3.25 -5.23 -9.61
CA SER A 113 2.32 -4.14 -9.85
C SER A 113 2.66 -3.38 -11.13
N ARG A 114 3.94 -3.13 -11.40
CA ARG A 114 4.42 -2.49 -12.64
C ARG A 114 4.00 -3.32 -13.86
N LEU A 115 4.25 -4.63 -13.84
CA LEU A 115 3.90 -5.52 -14.94
C LEU A 115 2.39 -5.59 -15.17
N THR A 116 1.59 -5.59 -14.10
CA THR A 116 0.13 -5.57 -14.20
C THR A 116 -0.36 -4.26 -14.79
N ALA A 117 0.19 -3.13 -14.35
CA ALA A 117 -0.13 -1.82 -14.89
C ALA A 117 0.25 -1.71 -16.37
N GLN A 118 1.45 -2.16 -16.75
CA GLN A 118 1.91 -2.14 -18.14
C GLN A 118 1.05 -2.99 -19.09
N LYS A 119 0.52 -4.13 -18.61
CA LYS A 119 -0.42 -4.95 -19.39
C LYS A 119 -1.80 -4.29 -19.53
N ARG A 120 -2.27 -3.61 -18.48
CA ARG A 120 -3.58 -2.93 -18.46
C ARG A 120 -3.56 -1.62 -19.24
N LEU A 121 -2.44 -0.91 -19.20
CA LEU A 121 -2.21 0.37 -19.85
C LEU A 121 -1.39 0.16 -21.13
N GLU A 122 -2.05 -0.38 -22.14
CA GLU A 122 -1.40 -0.69 -23.42
C GLU A 122 -0.64 0.53 -23.97
N GLY A 123 0.57 0.30 -24.46
CA GLY A 123 1.45 1.35 -24.99
C GLY A 123 2.20 2.17 -23.95
N ARG A 124 1.92 2.01 -22.64
CA ARG A 124 2.71 2.66 -21.59
C ARG A 124 3.88 1.79 -21.14
N LYS A 125 5.03 2.40 -20.87
CA LYS A 125 6.20 1.71 -20.30
C LYS A 125 6.62 2.37 -19.00
N PHE A 126 7.00 1.54 -18.04
CA PHE A 126 7.45 2.00 -16.74
C PHE A 126 8.83 1.44 -16.43
N ALA A 127 9.72 2.29 -15.92
CA ALA A 127 11.01 1.89 -15.36
C ALA A 127 10.94 1.98 -13.85
N VAL A 128 11.67 1.11 -13.16
CA VAL A 128 11.71 1.08 -11.69
C VAL A 128 13.17 0.88 -11.30
N ARG A 129 13.66 1.62 -10.30
CA ARG A 129 15.03 1.51 -9.78
C ARG A 129 15.05 1.83 -8.29
N SER A 130 15.96 1.18 -7.57
CA SER A 130 16.26 1.54 -6.19
C SER A 130 16.93 2.91 -6.12
N VAL A 131 16.43 3.76 -5.24
CA VAL A 131 16.92 5.13 -5.02
C VAL A 131 16.88 5.41 -3.52
N THR A 132 17.85 6.18 -3.02
CA THR A 132 17.80 6.74 -1.67
C THR A 132 17.48 8.22 -1.79
N GLU A 133 16.31 8.63 -1.31
CA GLU A 133 15.85 10.02 -1.36
C GLU A 133 15.65 10.55 0.06
N ASN A 134 16.26 11.70 0.37
CA ASN A 134 16.24 12.29 1.72
C ASN A 134 16.66 11.32 2.85
N GLY A 135 17.62 10.43 2.56
CA GLY A 135 18.11 9.43 3.52
C GLY A 135 17.22 8.20 3.68
N VAL A 136 16.11 8.10 2.94
CA VAL A 136 15.22 6.93 2.96
C VAL A 136 15.52 6.05 1.76
N GLU A 137 15.88 4.79 2.01
CA GLU A 137 16.00 3.79 0.95
C GLU A 137 14.63 3.41 0.42
N GLY A 138 14.51 3.33 -0.89
CA GLY A 138 13.27 2.96 -1.53
C GLY A 138 13.44 2.75 -3.01
N VAL A 139 12.34 2.95 -3.73
CA VAL A 139 12.26 2.72 -5.16
C VAL A 139 11.58 3.90 -5.80
N CYS A 140 12.14 4.36 -6.91
CA CYS A 140 11.49 5.33 -7.77
C CYS A 140 10.99 4.62 -9.03
N ALA A 141 9.79 4.99 -9.46
CA ALA A 141 9.16 4.46 -10.66
C ALA A 141 8.89 5.62 -11.63
N TRP A 142 9.30 5.46 -12.88
CA TRP A 142 9.16 6.43 -13.96
C TRP A 142 8.22 5.92 -15.03
N ARG A 143 7.46 6.82 -15.65
CA ARG A 143 6.82 6.53 -16.93
C ARG A 143 7.75 6.95 -18.07
N VAL A 144 8.11 5.98 -18.90
CA VAL A 144 9.09 6.14 -19.99
C VAL A 144 8.41 6.36 -21.33
N GLU A 145 7.26 5.72 -21.57
CA GLU A 145 6.42 5.85 -22.76
C GLU A 145 4.93 5.81 -22.33
#